data_AF-A0A934ER18-F1
#
_entry.id   AF-A0A934ER18-F1
#
_cell.length_a   1.000
_cell.length_b   1.000
_cell.length_c   1.000
_cell.angle_alpha   90.00
_cell.angle_beta   90.00
_cell.angle_gamma   90.00
#
_symmetry.space_group_name_H-M   'P 1'
#
loop_
_entity.id
_entity.type
_entity.pdbx_description
1 polymer ?
#
loop_
_entity_poly.entity_id
_entity_poly.type
_entity_poly.pdbx_seq_one_letter_code
_entity_poly.pdbx_strand_id
1 'polypeptide(L)'
;MLDLLAYDFMQRSLLAAAMVGGLCSVIGVFVVLRGLAFVGAGTSHAAFAGVTLGYLMGWPPLLLAIVFGLATVWITGWVEERGRMKLDVSIGILYTTT
;
A
#
# COMPACT_ATOMS: atom_id res chain seq x y z
N MET A 1 -29.13 16.09 -13.75
CA MET A 1 -27.93 16.00 -12.87
C MET A 1 -27.99 14.79 -11.93
N LEU A 2 -29.13 14.40 -11.38
CA LEU A 2 -29.23 13.20 -10.53
C LEU A 2 -29.19 11.86 -11.29
N ASP A 3 -29.49 11.83 -12.60
CA ASP A 3 -29.32 10.64 -13.46
C ASP A 3 -27.91 10.06 -13.47
N LEU A 4 -26.88 10.90 -13.24
CA LEU A 4 -25.48 10.43 -13.20
C LEU A 4 -25.25 9.43 -12.05
N LEU A 5 -26.03 9.54 -10.97
CA LEU A 5 -25.95 8.69 -9.78
C LEU A 5 -26.76 7.39 -9.91
N ALA A 6 -27.63 7.29 -10.93
CA ALA A 6 -28.41 6.10 -11.23
C ALA A 6 -27.61 5.04 -12.02
N TYR A 7 -26.45 5.41 -12.57
CA TYR A 7 -25.58 4.45 -13.25
C TYR A 7 -25.00 3.43 -12.26
N ASP A 8 -25.17 2.15 -12.57
CA ASP A 8 -24.69 1.01 -11.77
C ASP A 8 -23.17 1.08 -11.51
N PHE A 9 -22.41 1.51 -12.53
CA PHE A 9 -20.97 1.75 -12.41
C PHE A 9 -20.64 2.84 -11.38
N MET A 10 -21.42 3.92 -11.34
CA MET A 10 -21.21 5.03 -10.41
C MET A 10 -21.46 4.56 -8.97
N GLN A 11 -22.55 3.82 -8.74
CA GLN A 11 -22.89 3.30 -7.42
C GLN A 11 -21.86 2.30 -6.91
N ARG A 12 -21.42 1.35 -7.75
CA ARG A 12 -20.37 0.39 -7.39
C ARG A 12 -19.03 1.08 -7.09
N SER A 13 -18.68 2.10 -7.88
CA SER A 13 -17.45 2.87 -7.66
C SER A 13 -17.51 3.68 -6.36
N LEU A 14 -18.66 4.29 -6.05
CA LEU A 14 -18.85 5.05 -4.80
C LEU A 14 -18.78 4.15 -3.57
N LEU A 15 -19.41 2.96 -3.63
CA LEU A 15 -19.33 1.94 -2.60
C LEU A 15 -17.88 1.47 -2.41
N ALA A 16 -17.19 1.14 -3.50
CA ALA A 16 -15.78 0.73 -3.43
C ALA A 16 -14.90 1.85 -2.83
N ALA A 17 -15.08 3.10 -3.24
CA ALA A 17 -14.35 4.25 -2.71
C ALA A 17 -14.61 4.46 -1.21
N ALA A 18 -15.86 4.32 -0.76
CA ALA A 18 -16.21 4.41 0.66
C ALA A 18 -15.56 3.30 1.49
N MET A 19 -15.57 2.06 0.99
CA MET A 19 -14.91 0.92 1.66
C MET A 19 -13.39 1.10 1.73
N VAL A 20 -12.75 1.47 0.61
CA VAL A 20 -11.31 1.72 0.55
C VAL A 20 -10.91 2.91 1.42
N GLY A 21 -11.69 3.99 1.41
CA GLY A 21 -11.46 5.16 2.25
C GLY A 21 -11.53 4.84 3.74
N GLY A 22 -12.51 4.05 4.17
CA GLY A 22 -12.62 3.58 5.55
C GLY A 22 -11.42 2.75 5.99
N LEU A 23 -11.01 1.77 5.16
CA LEU A 23 -9.82 0.95 5.42
C LEU A 23 -8.54 1.80 5.50
N CYS A 24 -8.36 2.73 4.57
CA CYS A 24 -7.19 3.59 4.51
C CYS A 24 -7.10 4.53 5.71
N SER A 25 -8.24 5.03 6.21
CA SER A 25 -8.28 5.89 7.41
C SER A 25 -7.77 5.16 8.66
N VAL A 26 -8.23 3.92 8.90
CA VAL A 26 -7.81 3.11 10.05
C VAL A 26 -6.32 2.78 9.98
N ILE A 27 -5.85 2.33 8.81
CA ILE A 27 -4.43 2.00 8.58
C ILE A 27 -3.56 3.26 8.71
N GLY A 28 -3.99 4.39 8.15
CA GLY A 28 -3.26 5.65 8.21
C GLY A 28 -3.02 6.14 9.65
N VAL A 29 -4.05 6.09 10.50
CA VAL A 29 -3.91 6.45 11.92
C VAL A 29 -2.89 5.54 12.63
N PHE A 30 -2.95 4.23 12.36
CA PHE A 30 -1.99 3.27 12.92
C PHE A 30 -0.54 3.55 12.47
N VAL A 31 -0.34 3.82 11.18
CA VAL A 31 0.97 4.13 10.59
C VAL A 31 1.56 5.41 11.18
N VAL A 32 0.75 6.44 11.37
CA VAL A 32 1.18 7.71 11.99
C VAL A 32 1.56 7.52 13.46
N LEU A 33 0.75 6.80 14.24
CA LEU A 33 1.02 6.52 15.65
C LEU A 33 2.30 5.70 15.86
N ARG A 34 2.59 4.78 14.95
CA ARG A 34 3.83 3.98 14.97
C ARG A 34 5.04 4.75 14.43
N GLY A 35 4.85 5.93 13.83
CA GLY A 35 5.92 6.69 13.18
C GLY A 35 6.55 5.87 12.05
N LEU A 36 5.71 5.23 11.22
CA LEU A 36 6.08 4.38 10.08
C LEU A 36 5.77 5.11 8.76
N ALA A 37 6.12 6.39 8.64
CA ALA A 37 5.67 7.27 7.55
C ALA A 37 6.00 6.73 6.15
N PHE A 38 7.07 5.93 6.02
CA PHE A 38 7.53 5.43 4.72
C PHE A 38 7.06 4.01 4.37
N VAL A 39 6.41 3.30 5.29
CA VAL A 39 5.92 1.93 5.03
C VAL A 39 4.89 1.93 3.90
N GLY A 40 4.03 2.96 3.83
CA GLY A 40 3.05 3.09 2.76
C GLY A 40 3.67 3.25 1.37
N ALA A 41 4.67 4.14 1.22
CA ALA A 41 5.34 4.37 -0.05
C ALA A 41 6.17 3.15 -0.51
N GLY A 42 6.90 2.52 0.41
CA GLY A 42 7.70 1.32 0.12
C GLY A 42 6.83 0.13 -0.30
N THR A 43 5.73 -0.12 0.41
CA THR A 43 4.82 -1.23 0.10
C THR A 43 4.11 -1.02 -1.24
N SER A 44 3.78 0.22 -1.60
CA SER A 44 3.15 0.56 -2.88
C SER A 44 4.08 0.24 -4.07
N HIS A 45 5.36 0.60 -3.97
CA HIS A 45 6.36 0.27 -5.01
C HIS A 45 6.58 -1.23 -5.15
N ALA A 46 6.65 -1.96 -4.03
CA ALA A 46 6.82 -3.40 -4.05
C ALA A 46 5.59 -4.14 -4.61
N ALA A 47 4.38 -3.68 -4.26
CA ALA A 47 3.15 -4.21 -4.84
C ALA A 47 3.12 -3.96 -6.36
N PHE A 48 3.53 -2.78 -6.82
CA PHE A 48 3.64 -2.47 -8.24
C PHE A 48 4.63 -3.41 -8.95
N ALA A 49 5.82 -3.62 -8.38
CA ALA A 49 6.79 -4.58 -8.90
C ALA A 49 6.23 -6.02 -8.98
N GLY A 50 5.47 -6.44 -7.98
CA GLY A 50 4.79 -7.75 -7.96
C GLY A 50 3.73 -7.89 -9.07
N VAL A 51 2.93 -6.85 -9.32
CA VAL A 51 1.97 -6.83 -10.44
C VAL A 51 2.69 -6.97 -11.77
N THR A 52 3.77 -6.21 -11.99
CA THR A 52 4.54 -6.24 -13.24
C THR A 52 5.16 -7.62 -13.50
N LEU A 53 5.71 -8.25 -12.45
CA LEU A 53 6.23 -9.62 -12.53
C LEU A 53 5.12 -10.64 -12.81
N GLY A 54 3.95 -10.48 -12.17
CA GLY A 54 2.81 -11.36 -12.39
C GLY A 54 2.30 -11.30 -13.83
N TYR A 55 2.24 -10.08 -14.39
CA TYR A 55 1.89 -9.87 -15.78
C TYR A 55 2.89 -10.53 -16.74
N LEU A 56 4.20 -10.43 -16.45
CA LEU A 56 5.25 -11.00 -17.29
C LEU A 56 5.27 -12.54 -17.28
N MET A 57 4.96 -13.17 -16.13
CA MET A 57 4.87 -14.63 -15.99
C MET A 57 3.52 -15.22 -16.46
N GLY A 58 2.55 -14.39 -16.85
CA GLY A 58 1.20 -14.84 -17.20
C GLY A 58 0.40 -15.39 -16.02
N TRP A 59 0.82 -15.05 -14.79
CA TRP A 59 0.15 -15.45 -13.55
C TRP A 59 -0.87 -14.39 -13.13
N PRO A 60 -1.84 -14.74 -12.25
CA PRO A 60 -2.81 -13.78 -11.74
C PRO A 60 -2.09 -12.61 -11.05
N PRO A 61 -2.19 -11.38 -11.59
CA PRO A 61 -1.40 -10.23 -11.11
C PRO A 61 -1.74 -9.86 -9.67
N LEU A 62 -3.01 -10.06 -9.27
CA LEU A 62 -3.46 -9.84 -7.90
C LEU A 62 -2.74 -10.74 -6.90
N LEU A 63 -2.49 -12.00 -7.26
CA LEU A 63 -1.85 -12.97 -6.36
C LEU A 63 -0.39 -12.59 -6.12
N LEU A 64 0.37 -12.29 -7.20
CA LEU A 64 1.76 -11.85 -7.04
C LEU A 64 1.85 -10.52 -6.31
N ALA A 65 0.94 -9.57 -6.56
CA ALA A 65 0.92 -8.29 -5.85
C ALA A 65 0.80 -8.47 -4.33
N ILE A 66 -0.11 -9.36 -3.90
CA ILE A 66 -0.33 -9.66 -2.48
C ILE A 66 0.91 -10.34 -1.89
N VAL A 67 1.48 -11.34 -2.59
CA VAL A 67 2.67 -12.06 -2.11
C VAL A 67 3.87 -11.12 -1.97
N PHE A 68 4.13 -10.28 -2.99
CA PHE A 68 5.24 -9.32 -2.95
C PHE A 68 5.03 -8.23 -1.88
N GLY A 69 3.80 -7.74 -1.75
CA GLY A 69 3.43 -6.78 -0.71
C GLY A 69 3.63 -7.35 0.70
N LEU A 70 3.14 -8.57 0.95
CA LEU A 70 3.31 -9.27 2.22
C LEU A 70 4.79 -9.53 2.51
N ALA A 71 5.54 -10.04 1.54
CA ALA A 71 6.97 -10.29 1.68
C ALA A 71 7.73 -9.01 2.05
N THR A 72 7.39 -7.90 1.41
CA THR A 72 8.00 -6.60 1.69
C THR A 72 7.73 -6.17 3.12
N VAL A 73 6.46 -6.13 3.55
CA VAL A 73 6.09 -5.77 4.93
C VAL A 73 6.76 -6.67 5.97
N TRP A 74 6.86 -7.97 5.67
CA TRP A 74 7.54 -8.93 6.54
C TRP A 74 9.03 -8.61 6.68
N ILE A 75 9.70 -8.31 5.58
CA ILE A 75 11.12 -7.92 5.56
C ILE A 75 11.31 -6.60 6.31
N THR A 76 10.48 -5.58 6.06
CA THR A 76 10.58 -4.30 6.78
C THR A 76 10.34 -4.46 8.28
N GLY A 77 9.35 -5.24 8.69
CA GLY A 77 9.08 -5.51 10.11
C GLY A 77 10.22 -6.25 10.80
N TRP A 78 10.84 -7.23 10.12
CA TRP A 78 11.98 -7.98 10.66
C TRP A 78 13.25 -7.11 10.76
N VAL A 79 13.43 -6.19 9.82
CA VAL A 79 14.52 -5.20 9.85
C VAL A 79 14.29 -4.16 10.96
N GLU A 80 13.05 -3.74 11.19
CA GLU A 80 12.67 -2.83 12.28
C GLU A 80 12.96 -3.44 13.67
N GLU A 81 12.62 -4.72 13.89
CA GLU A 81 12.92 -5.41 15.16
C GLU A 81 14.42 -5.55 15.45
N ARG A 82 15.26 -5.65 14.42
CA ARG A 82 16.72 -5.86 14.55
C ARG A 82 17.53 -4.56 14.54
N GLY A 83 17.00 -3.47 13.96
CA GLY A 83 17.68 -2.18 13.85
C GLY A 83 17.33 -1.22 14.99
N ARG A 84 18.28 -0.98 15.92
CA ARG A 84 18.13 -0.01 17.04
C ARG A 84 18.16 1.48 16.62
N MET A 85 17.83 1.81 15.38
CA MET A 85 17.66 3.18 14.87
C MET A 85 16.26 3.29 14.28
N LYS A 86 15.57 4.42 14.51
CA LYS A 86 14.28 4.71 13.86
C LYS A 86 14.49 4.71 12.35
N LEU A 87 14.21 3.57 11.72
CA LEU A 87 14.30 3.31 10.29
C LEU A 87 13.56 4.40 9.48
N ASP A 88 12.53 4.98 10.09
CA ASP A 88 11.72 6.06 9.56
C ASP A 88 12.49 7.35 9.22
N VAL A 89 13.54 7.70 10.00
CA VAL A 89 14.35 8.90 9.72
C VAL A 89 15.28 8.66 8.53
N SER A 90 15.89 7.48 8.44
CA SER A 90 16.81 7.14 7.36
C SER A 90 16.08 6.95 6.03
N ILE A 91 14.91 6.30 6.03
CA ILE A 91 14.08 6.17 4.82
C ILE A 91 13.52 7.54 4.41
N GLY A 92 13.20 8.43 5.35
CA GLY A 92 12.71 9.77 5.01
C GLY A 92 13.72 10.73 4.43
N ILE A 93 14.99 10.62 4.85
CA ILE A 93 16.09 11.36 4.23
C ILE A 93 16.35 10.85 2.79
N LEU A 94 16.31 9.53 2.57
CA LEU A 94 16.52 8.94 1.25
C LEU A 94 15.37 9.23 0.27
N TYR A 95 14.12 9.21 0.74
CA TYR A 95 12.95 9.52 -0.09
C TYR A 95 12.88 11.01 -0.46
N THR A 96 13.39 11.92 0.38
CA THR A 96 13.51 13.35 0.06
C THR A 96 14.64 13.61 -0.96
N THR A 97 15.62 12.71 -1.04
CA THR A 97 16.79 12.85 -1.93
C THR A 97 16.54 12.29 -3.34
N THR A 98 15.49 11.47 -3.52
CA THR A 98 15.09 10.88 -4.81
C THR A 98 13.95 11.68 -5.42
#